data_AF-A0A535E2Z5-F1
#
_entry.id   AF-A0A535E2Z5-F1
#
_cell.length_a   1.000
_cell.length_b   1.000
_cell.length_c   1.000
_cell.angle_alpha   90.00
_cell.angle_beta   90.00
_cell.angle_gamma   90.00
#
_symmetry.space_group_name_H-M   'P 1'
#
loop_
_entity.id
_entity.type
_entity.pdbx_description
1 polymer ?
#
loop_
_entity_poly.entity_id
_entity_poly.type
_entity_poly.pdbx_seq_one_letter_code
_entity_poly.pdbx_strand_id
1 'polypeptide(L)'
;MLTGTEAAQPKLDILSEVGLTAFEGARVRELVGREPNALEWAMFGAMWSEHCAYKHSKKLLRTLPTTGTRVALGPGENAGAVDLGDGLLCAFKVESHNHPSAVEPYQGAATGVGGILRDVFAMGARPVAVLNALFFGPPSAPRARRLLSGVVGGISYYGNCVGIPDVGGHVSFEPCYLENPLVNAMCVGLVHRDRLSRANTARPGSAVYLVGSDTGRDGIAGASLLASFELGTGSDAKRPSVQVGNPFLEKLLMEATLELVELDTVEAVQDLGAAGLTCASSEVAARSGVGMRIDVDNVPRRAKSMNPYEVMLSESQERMLVIARPGREGDVERIFRHWELQGVRIGEVTAEEVLTISSAGEIVASLPPSLLADEAPEYDVTQWAAPPRGEVEATPDQAGAAATRTDQPLHKIGLELLDLLASPAVASRAVIYR
;
A
#
# COMPACT_ATOMS: atom_id res chain seq x y z
N MET A 1 -6.17 -51.26 -27.01
CA MET A 1 -5.05 -50.43 -27.48
C MET A 1 -5.37 -48.99 -27.15
N LEU A 2 -4.84 -48.53 -26.02
CA LEU A 2 -4.86 -47.14 -25.58
C LEU A 2 -3.76 -46.41 -26.36
N THR A 3 -4.14 -45.50 -27.26
CA THR A 3 -3.20 -44.53 -27.83
C THR A 3 -3.46 -43.21 -27.13
N GLY A 4 -2.54 -42.84 -26.25
CA GLY A 4 -2.58 -41.63 -25.46
C GLY A 4 -2.63 -40.39 -26.34
N THR A 5 -3.56 -39.50 -26.02
CA THR A 5 -3.35 -38.08 -26.23
C THR A 5 -2.67 -37.56 -24.98
N GLU A 6 -1.33 -37.55 -24.99
CA GLU A 6 -0.57 -36.60 -24.18
C GLU A 6 -1.13 -35.23 -24.50
N ALA A 7 -1.93 -34.69 -23.58
CA ALA A 7 -2.32 -33.30 -23.62
C ALA A 7 -1.01 -32.51 -23.56
N ALA A 8 -0.69 -31.86 -24.67
CA ALA A 8 0.47 -31.01 -24.82
C ALA A 8 0.62 -30.14 -23.57
N GLN A 9 1.71 -30.31 -22.82
CA GLN A 9 2.11 -29.36 -21.79
C GLN A 9 2.33 -27.99 -22.44
N PRO A 10 1.77 -26.92 -21.87
CA PRO A 10 2.43 -25.64 -21.90
C PRO A 10 2.60 -25.12 -20.46
N LYS A 11 3.54 -24.26 -20.08
CA LYS A 11 4.65 -23.49 -20.67
C LYS A 11 5.05 -22.57 -19.49
N LEU A 12 6.34 -22.31 -19.26
CA LEU A 12 6.88 -21.56 -18.11
C LEU A 12 6.71 -22.22 -16.72
N ASP A 13 7.75 -22.07 -15.91
CA ASP A 13 7.77 -22.43 -14.49
C ASP A 13 6.75 -21.55 -13.74
N ILE A 14 5.69 -22.14 -13.16
CA ILE A 14 4.64 -21.43 -12.41
C ILE A 14 5.21 -20.47 -11.39
N LEU A 15 6.36 -20.79 -10.79
CA LEU A 15 7.06 -19.94 -9.84
C LEU A 15 7.49 -18.63 -10.48
N SER A 16 8.01 -18.68 -11.71
CA SER A 16 8.42 -17.49 -12.47
C SER A 16 7.22 -16.61 -12.84
N GLU A 17 6.05 -17.19 -13.07
CA GLU A 17 4.83 -16.43 -13.40
C GLU A 17 4.30 -15.66 -12.19
N VAL A 18 4.41 -16.26 -10.99
CA VAL A 18 3.95 -15.64 -9.74
C VAL A 18 5.04 -14.84 -9.02
N GLY A 19 6.26 -14.77 -9.57
CA GLY A 19 7.37 -13.99 -9.02
C GLY A 19 8.07 -14.64 -7.80
N LEU A 20 7.98 -15.96 -7.66
CA LEU A 20 8.68 -16.72 -6.61
C LEU A 20 9.98 -17.34 -7.13
N THR A 21 10.99 -17.36 -6.27
CA THR A 21 12.23 -18.10 -6.49
C THR A 21 12.03 -19.61 -6.29
N ALA A 22 12.95 -20.42 -6.81
CA ALA A 22 12.94 -21.87 -6.58
C ALA A 22 13.02 -22.23 -5.08
N PHE A 23 13.76 -21.44 -4.29
CA PHE A 23 13.84 -21.60 -2.83
C PHE A 23 12.49 -21.32 -2.16
N GLU A 24 11.85 -20.20 -2.50
CA GLU A 24 10.52 -19.86 -1.98
C GLU A 24 9.48 -20.92 -2.37
N GLY A 25 9.50 -21.37 -3.62
CA GLY A 25 8.61 -22.44 -4.09
C GLY A 25 8.82 -23.77 -3.36
N ALA A 26 10.06 -24.13 -3.02
CA ALA A 26 10.33 -25.32 -2.20
C ALA A 26 9.78 -25.15 -0.77
N ARG A 27 9.99 -23.98 -0.16
CA ARG A 27 9.48 -23.65 1.19
C ARG A 27 7.95 -23.68 1.23
N VAL A 28 7.27 -23.10 0.23
CA VAL A 28 5.81 -23.14 0.15
C VAL A 28 5.29 -24.59 0.15
N ARG A 29 5.89 -25.47 -0.67
CA ARG A 29 5.50 -26.90 -0.70
C ARG A 29 5.70 -27.60 0.63
N GLU A 30 6.80 -27.30 1.32
CA GLU A 30 7.08 -27.84 2.65
C GLU A 30 6.02 -27.40 3.67
N LEU A 31 5.72 -26.10 3.72
CA LEU A 31 4.74 -25.53 4.65
C LEU A 31 3.31 -26.00 4.38
N VAL A 32 2.93 -26.08 3.10
CA VAL A 32 1.58 -26.48 2.68
C VAL A 32 1.40 -28.01 2.74
N GLY A 33 2.47 -28.79 2.62
CA GLY A 33 2.45 -30.26 2.67
C GLY A 33 1.84 -30.95 1.44
N ARG A 34 1.51 -30.17 0.40
CA ARG A 34 1.00 -30.62 -0.91
C ARG A 34 1.38 -29.62 -1.99
N GLU A 35 1.13 -29.97 -3.25
CA GLU A 35 1.24 -28.99 -4.33
C GLU A 35 0.11 -27.95 -4.19
N PRO A 36 0.44 -26.64 -4.10
CA PRO A 36 -0.55 -25.58 -4.17
C PRO A 36 -1.22 -25.55 -5.54
N ASN A 37 -2.49 -25.16 -5.58
CA ASN A 37 -3.17 -24.92 -6.85
C ASN A 37 -2.78 -23.53 -7.44
N ALA A 38 -3.27 -23.22 -8.64
CA ALA A 38 -2.90 -21.98 -9.33
C ALA A 38 -3.26 -20.70 -8.57
N LEU A 39 -4.41 -20.67 -7.88
CA LEU A 39 -4.81 -19.52 -7.05
C LEU A 39 -3.90 -19.40 -5.83
N GLU A 40 -3.64 -20.50 -5.14
CA GLU A 40 -2.78 -20.54 -3.96
C GLU A 40 -1.35 -20.09 -4.29
N TRP A 41 -0.78 -20.58 -5.40
CA TRP A 41 0.53 -20.11 -5.89
C TRP A 41 0.57 -18.61 -6.12
N ALA A 42 -0.50 -18.06 -6.68
CA ALA A 42 -0.60 -16.64 -6.95
C ALA A 42 -0.77 -15.80 -5.68
N MET A 43 -1.54 -16.31 -4.72
CA MET A 43 -1.65 -15.72 -3.39
C MET A 43 -0.29 -15.67 -2.69
N PHE A 44 0.49 -16.77 -2.73
CA PHE A 44 1.87 -16.77 -2.23
C PHE A 44 2.76 -15.79 -2.99
N GLY A 45 2.72 -15.77 -4.32
CA GLY A 45 3.52 -14.84 -5.13
C GLY A 45 3.27 -13.38 -4.80
N ALA A 46 2.01 -13.01 -4.56
CA ALA A 46 1.64 -11.66 -4.16
C ALA A 46 2.06 -11.34 -2.72
N MET A 47 1.74 -12.23 -1.76
CA MET A 47 1.99 -12.01 -0.34
C MET A 47 3.48 -12.10 0.04
N TRP A 48 4.25 -12.95 -0.63
CA TRP A 48 5.70 -13.09 -0.45
C TRP A 48 6.50 -12.20 -1.41
N SER A 49 5.87 -11.22 -2.05
CA SER A 49 6.60 -10.18 -2.80
C SER A 49 7.41 -9.28 -1.85
N GLU A 50 8.43 -8.57 -2.35
CA GLU A 50 9.17 -7.61 -1.49
C GLU A 50 8.24 -6.50 -0.98
N HIS A 51 7.26 -6.10 -1.81
CA HIS A 51 6.30 -5.06 -1.48
C HIS A 51 5.42 -5.42 -0.27
N CYS A 52 4.97 -6.67 -0.17
CA CYS A 52 4.10 -7.12 0.93
C CYS A 52 4.90 -7.67 2.13
N ALA A 53 5.92 -8.49 1.89
CA ALA A 53 6.62 -9.21 2.96
C ALA A 53 7.87 -8.50 3.51
N TYR A 54 8.38 -7.47 2.81
CA TYR A 54 9.58 -6.73 3.23
C TYR A 54 10.79 -7.65 3.44
N LYS A 55 10.96 -8.68 2.60
CA LYS A 55 11.87 -9.82 2.83
C LYS A 55 13.30 -9.40 3.10
N HIS A 56 13.77 -8.31 2.48
CA HIS A 56 15.15 -7.83 2.64
C HIS A 56 15.29 -6.75 3.72
N SER A 57 14.21 -6.02 4.03
CA SER A 57 14.26 -4.87 4.93
C SER A 57 13.73 -5.17 6.34
N LYS A 58 12.80 -6.11 6.50
CA LYS A 58 12.14 -6.45 7.78
C LYS A 58 13.13 -6.72 8.91
N LYS A 59 14.20 -7.47 8.65
CA LYS A 59 15.28 -7.73 9.63
C LYS A 59 15.97 -6.45 10.11
N LEU A 60 16.30 -5.54 9.19
CA LEU A 60 16.95 -4.27 9.51
C LEU A 60 15.98 -3.32 10.25
N LEU A 61 14.72 -3.26 9.81
CA LEU A 61 13.71 -2.39 10.41
C LEU A 61 13.42 -2.75 11.87
N ARG A 62 13.53 -4.03 12.26
CA ARG A 62 13.41 -4.45 13.68
C ARG A 62 14.49 -3.88 14.60
N THR A 63 15.58 -3.34 14.05
CA THR A 63 16.63 -2.69 14.86
C THR A 63 16.27 -1.26 15.28
N LEU A 64 15.24 -0.67 14.66
CA LEU A 64 14.79 0.68 15.00
C LEU A 64 14.05 0.69 16.35
N PRO A 65 14.27 1.70 17.21
CA PRO A 65 13.53 1.82 18.46
C PRO A 65 12.05 2.14 18.20
N THR A 66 11.16 1.30 18.73
CA THR A 66 9.70 1.41 18.51
C THR A 66 8.90 1.76 19.76
N THR A 67 9.57 1.91 20.91
CA THR A 67 8.92 2.20 22.19
C THR A 67 9.21 3.62 22.65
N GLY A 68 8.24 4.23 23.33
CA GLY A 68 8.36 5.57 23.89
C GLY A 68 7.14 5.90 24.74
N THR A 69 7.28 6.87 25.65
CA THR A 69 6.22 7.22 26.63
C THR A 69 4.91 7.68 25.99
N ARG A 70 4.98 8.28 24.80
CA ARG A 70 3.80 8.73 24.03
C ARG A 70 3.44 7.80 22.88
N VAL A 71 4.12 6.68 22.69
CA VAL A 71 3.75 5.72 21.63
C VAL A 71 2.52 4.95 22.09
N ALA A 72 1.38 5.22 21.47
CA ALA A 72 0.13 4.52 21.74
C ALA A 72 0.00 3.25 20.90
N LEU A 73 0.52 3.29 19.67
CA LEU A 73 0.56 2.16 18.74
C LEU A 73 1.83 2.24 17.89
N GLY A 74 2.62 1.16 17.93
CA GLY A 74 3.84 1.02 17.13
C GLY A 74 3.60 0.27 15.81
N PRO A 75 4.67 -0.17 15.13
CA PRO A 75 4.55 -0.96 13.90
C PRO A 75 3.75 -2.26 14.10
N GLY A 76 2.93 -2.63 13.11
CA GLY A 76 2.12 -3.86 13.11
C GLY A 76 0.65 -3.68 12.75
N GLU A 77 0.17 -2.44 12.73
CA GLU A 77 -1.17 -2.04 12.27
C GLU A 77 -1.03 -1.09 11.07
N ASN A 78 -2.15 -0.68 10.47
CA ASN A 78 -2.15 0.13 9.25
C ASN A 78 -1.53 1.52 9.43
N ALA A 79 -1.43 2.07 10.64
CA ALA A 79 -0.68 3.28 10.93
C ALA A 79 -0.12 3.28 12.36
N GLY A 80 0.90 4.12 12.60
CA GLY A 80 1.39 4.36 13.96
C GLY A 80 0.53 5.41 14.66
N ALA A 81 0.45 5.36 16.00
CA ALA A 81 -0.27 6.36 16.77
C ALA A 81 0.51 6.84 17.99
N VAL A 82 0.46 8.16 18.24
CA VAL A 82 1.06 8.79 19.41
C VAL A 82 0.02 9.55 20.24
N ASP A 83 0.21 9.58 21.55
CA ASP A 83 -0.66 10.27 22.51
C ASP A 83 -0.36 11.77 22.54
N LEU A 84 -1.38 12.59 22.29
CA LEU A 84 -1.30 14.05 22.37
C LEU A 84 -1.71 14.60 23.74
N GLY A 85 -2.25 13.76 24.63
CA GLY A 85 -2.89 14.16 25.88
C GLY A 85 -4.42 14.12 25.80
N ASP A 86 -5.08 14.21 26.95
CA ASP A 86 -6.55 14.31 27.08
C ASP A 86 -7.35 13.22 26.34
N GLY A 87 -6.74 12.04 26.19
CA GLY A 87 -7.35 10.90 25.49
C GLY A 87 -7.38 11.04 23.96
N LEU A 88 -6.69 12.02 23.38
CA LEU A 88 -6.57 12.22 21.93
C LEU A 88 -5.27 11.61 21.39
N LEU A 89 -5.39 10.86 20.30
CA LEU A 89 -4.27 10.25 19.59
C LEU A 89 -4.09 10.89 18.20
N CYS A 90 -2.84 10.99 17.78
CA CYS A 90 -2.44 11.32 16.41
C CYS A 90 -2.01 10.03 15.71
N ALA A 91 -2.82 9.57 14.76
CA ALA A 91 -2.49 8.45 13.88
C ALA A 91 -1.82 8.99 12.61
N PHE A 92 -0.72 8.36 12.18
CA PHE A 92 -0.03 8.77 10.97
C PHE A 92 0.75 7.62 10.33
N LYS A 93 0.86 7.67 9.01
CA LYS A 93 1.69 6.79 8.19
C LYS A 93 2.24 7.56 7.01
N VAL A 94 3.33 7.06 6.44
CA VAL A 94 3.85 7.47 5.15
C VAL A 94 3.89 6.25 4.23
N GLU A 95 3.43 6.44 3.00
CA GLU A 95 3.52 5.45 1.93
C GLU A 95 4.22 6.02 0.70
N SER A 96 4.66 5.14 -0.19
CA SER A 96 5.29 5.52 -1.46
C SER A 96 4.54 4.93 -2.65
N HIS A 97 4.41 5.70 -3.72
CA HIS A 97 3.78 5.27 -4.96
C HIS A 97 4.67 5.57 -6.18
N ASN A 98 5.95 5.23 -6.05
CA ASN A 98 7.03 5.62 -6.97
C ASN A 98 6.84 5.07 -8.38
N HIS A 99 6.76 3.74 -8.52
CA HIS A 99 6.70 3.08 -9.83
C HIS A 99 5.44 3.47 -10.62
N PRO A 100 4.21 3.46 -10.04
CA PRO A 100 3.03 3.94 -10.74
C PRO A 100 3.16 5.39 -11.17
N SER A 101 3.71 6.27 -10.30
CA SER A 101 3.91 7.69 -10.61
C SER A 101 4.96 7.94 -11.71
N ALA A 102 5.94 7.04 -11.86
CA ALA A 102 6.91 7.09 -12.95
C ALA A 102 6.29 6.81 -14.32
N VAL A 103 5.27 5.93 -14.35
CA VAL A 103 4.56 5.50 -15.56
C VAL A 103 3.43 6.48 -15.89
N GLU A 104 2.51 6.70 -14.95
CA GLU A 104 1.39 7.62 -15.06
C GLU A 104 1.35 8.52 -13.80
N PRO A 105 1.91 9.74 -13.89
CA PRO A 105 2.17 10.56 -12.70
C PRO A 105 0.92 11.10 -12.02
N TYR A 106 -0.16 11.34 -12.77
CA TYR A 106 -1.37 11.92 -12.18
C TYR A 106 -2.11 10.89 -11.34
N GLN A 107 -2.40 9.74 -11.93
CA GLN A 107 -3.11 8.66 -11.29
C GLN A 107 -2.27 7.99 -10.22
N GLY A 108 -0.97 7.75 -10.47
CA GLY A 108 -0.09 7.19 -9.46
C GLY A 108 -0.02 8.04 -8.18
N ALA A 109 0.08 9.36 -8.31
CA ALA A 109 0.07 10.22 -7.13
C ALA A 109 -1.31 10.28 -6.46
N ALA A 110 -2.38 10.31 -7.26
CA ALA A 110 -3.76 10.33 -6.75
C ALA A 110 -4.10 9.06 -5.95
N THR A 111 -3.77 7.87 -6.46
CA THR A 111 -3.99 6.60 -5.75
C THR A 111 -3.08 6.44 -4.54
N GLY A 112 -1.87 7.02 -4.58
CA GLY A 112 -1.00 7.12 -3.41
C GLY A 112 -1.62 7.93 -2.26
N VAL A 113 -2.27 9.06 -2.58
CA VAL A 113 -3.05 9.84 -1.59
C VAL A 113 -4.27 9.05 -1.10
N GLY A 114 -4.99 8.38 -1.99
CA GLY A 114 -6.12 7.52 -1.61
C GLY A 114 -5.74 6.41 -0.63
N GLY A 115 -4.68 5.66 -0.93
CA GLY A 115 -4.17 4.58 -0.07
C GLY A 115 -3.83 5.07 1.33
N ILE A 116 -3.05 6.15 1.45
CA ILE A 116 -2.62 6.65 2.75
C ILE A 116 -3.77 7.24 3.59
N LEU A 117 -4.83 7.72 2.94
CA LEU A 117 -6.05 8.12 3.65
C LEU A 117 -6.75 6.89 4.23
N ARG A 118 -6.89 5.80 3.45
CA ARG A 118 -7.50 4.53 3.89
C ARG A 118 -6.82 3.95 5.11
N ASP A 119 -5.49 3.89 5.10
CA ASP A 119 -4.72 3.41 6.24
C ASP A 119 -5.11 4.09 7.56
N VAL A 120 -5.25 5.41 7.52
CA VAL A 120 -5.51 6.22 8.70
C VAL A 120 -6.97 6.09 9.15
N PHE A 121 -7.94 6.16 8.24
CA PHE A 121 -9.34 6.04 8.65
C PHE A 121 -9.79 4.61 8.92
N ALA A 122 -9.09 3.59 8.43
CA ALA A 122 -9.31 2.19 8.83
C ALA A 122 -9.10 1.99 10.34
N MET A 123 -8.20 2.78 10.93
CA MET A 123 -7.98 2.81 12.38
C MET A 123 -9.03 3.62 13.16
N GLY A 124 -10.07 4.14 12.50
CA GLY A 124 -11.05 5.04 13.09
C GLY A 124 -10.56 6.48 13.26
N ALA A 125 -9.38 6.81 12.75
CA ALA A 125 -8.83 8.17 12.84
C ALA A 125 -9.29 9.02 11.67
N ARG A 126 -9.88 10.18 11.96
CA ARG A 126 -10.31 11.11 10.93
C ARG A 126 -9.09 11.81 10.33
N PRO A 127 -8.79 11.66 9.02
CA PRO A 127 -7.74 12.41 8.37
C PRO A 127 -7.97 13.91 8.52
N VAL A 128 -6.91 14.66 8.83
CA VAL A 128 -6.96 16.13 8.99
C VAL A 128 -5.92 16.83 8.13
N ALA A 129 -4.88 16.12 7.67
CA ALA A 129 -3.83 16.68 6.83
C ALA A 129 -3.12 15.60 6.00
N VAL A 130 -2.70 15.98 4.81
CA VAL A 130 -1.74 15.24 3.97
C VAL A 130 -0.44 16.04 3.87
N LEU A 131 0.70 15.36 3.80
CA LEU A 131 2.00 15.93 3.51
C LEU A 131 2.72 15.08 2.47
N ASN A 132 3.53 15.70 1.61
CA ASN A 132 4.17 14.99 0.50
C ASN A 132 5.70 15.13 0.51
N ALA A 133 6.43 14.03 0.32
CA ALA A 133 7.88 14.04 0.08
C ALA A 133 8.15 13.59 -1.35
N LEU A 134 8.51 14.56 -2.20
CA LEU A 134 8.60 14.41 -3.66
C LEU A 134 10.03 14.61 -4.15
N PHE A 135 10.51 13.71 -5.00
CA PHE A 135 11.87 13.75 -5.53
C PHE A 135 11.83 13.53 -7.04
N PHE A 136 12.40 14.47 -7.79
CA PHE A 136 12.37 14.47 -9.26
C PHE A 136 13.75 14.72 -9.88
N GLY A 137 13.86 14.46 -11.18
CA GLY A 137 15.01 14.92 -11.97
C GLY A 137 15.11 16.45 -12.09
N PRO A 138 16.19 16.99 -12.68
CA PRO A 138 16.39 18.43 -12.82
C PRO A 138 15.20 19.13 -13.52
N PRO A 139 14.69 20.29 -13.04
CA PRO A 139 13.51 20.95 -13.62
C PRO A 139 13.68 21.40 -15.08
N SER A 140 14.92 21.54 -15.55
CA SER A 140 15.26 21.80 -16.95
C SER A 140 14.91 20.62 -17.86
N ALA A 141 14.82 19.40 -17.33
CA ALA A 141 14.45 18.20 -18.09
C ALA A 141 12.94 18.18 -18.40
N PRO A 142 12.52 17.97 -19.65
CA PRO A 142 11.10 17.87 -20.02
C PRO A 142 10.34 16.77 -19.25
N ARG A 143 10.98 15.61 -19.04
CA ARG A 143 10.41 14.49 -18.27
C ARG A 143 10.13 14.89 -16.82
N ALA A 144 11.06 15.56 -16.16
CA ALA A 144 10.87 16.02 -14.78
C ALA A 144 9.70 17.00 -14.66
N ARG A 145 9.53 17.94 -15.61
CA ARG A 145 8.36 18.84 -15.62
C ARG A 145 7.03 18.10 -15.81
N ARG A 146 7.00 17.07 -16.67
CA ARG A 146 5.83 16.21 -16.86
C ARG A 146 5.48 15.47 -15.56
N LEU A 147 6.48 14.85 -14.91
CA LEU A 147 6.30 14.13 -13.66
C LEU A 147 5.79 15.06 -12.55
N LEU A 148 6.46 16.20 -12.33
CA LEU A 148 6.07 17.19 -11.33
C LEU A 148 4.63 17.67 -11.55
N SER A 149 4.28 18.08 -12.78
CA SER A 149 2.93 18.57 -13.09
C SER A 149 1.86 17.49 -12.92
N GLY A 150 2.15 16.24 -13.29
CA GLY A 150 1.21 15.13 -13.11
C GLY A 150 1.02 14.81 -11.64
N VAL A 151 2.10 14.61 -10.89
CA VAL A 151 2.08 14.23 -9.47
C VAL A 151 1.35 15.28 -8.62
N VAL A 152 1.71 16.55 -8.77
CA VAL A 152 1.04 17.64 -8.03
C VAL A 152 -0.43 17.74 -8.43
N GLY A 153 -0.75 17.57 -9.71
CA GLY A 153 -2.14 17.54 -10.19
C GLY A 153 -2.97 16.40 -9.58
N GLY A 154 -2.37 15.21 -9.46
CA GLY A 154 -3.00 14.03 -8.87
C GLY A 154 -3.25 14.17 -7.36
N ILE A 155 -2.23 14.65 -6.62
CA ILE A 155 -2.34 14.96 -5.19
C ILE A 155 -3.43 16.00 -4.95
N SER A 156 -3.37 17.11 -5.69
CA SER A 156 -4.34 18.21 -5.58
C SER A 156 -5.75 17.73 -5.88
N TYR A 157 -5.95 16.97 -6.95
CA TYR A 157 -7.26 16.41 -7.30
C TYR A 157 -7.83 15.55 -6.18
N TYR A 158 -7.07 14.56 -5.72
CA TYR A 158 -7.58 13.58 -4.77
C TYR A 158 -7.85 14.22 -3.39
N GLY A 159 -6.87 14.95 -2.84
CA GLY A 159 -7.00 15.63 -1.54
C GLY A 159 -8.14 16.65 -1.52
N ASN A 160 -8.27 17.48 -2.55
CA ASN A 160 -9.33 18.50 -2.63
C ASN A 160 -10.72 17.87 -2.78
N CYS A 161 -10.87 16.80 -3.54
CA CYS A 161 -12.15 16.10 -3.71
C CYS A 161 -12.62 15.42 -2.42
N VAL A 162 -11.71 14.78 -1.66
CA VAL A 162 -12.04 14.19 -0.35
C VAL A 162 -12.25 15.28 0.72
N GLY A 163 -11.62 16.44 0.54
CA GLY A 163 -11.67 17.57 1.47
C GLY A 163 -10.61 17.50 2.57
N ILE A 164 -9.46 16.86 2.29
CA ILE A 164 -8.31 16.80 3.22
C ILE A 164 -7.19 17.69 2.67
N PRO A 165 -6.74 18.71 3.43
CA PRO A 165 -5.76 19.65 2.93
C PRO A 165 -4.36 19.03 2.84
N ASP A 166 -3.65 19.31 1.74
CA ASP A 166 -2.20 19.17 1.67
C ASP A 166 -1.56 20.38 2.37
N VAL A 167 -0.98 20.15 3.56
CA VAL A 167 -0.50 21.23 4.43
C VAL A 167 1.01 21.48 4.32
N GLY A 168 1.74 20.67 3.55
CA GLY A 168 3.18 20.85 3.43
C GLY A 168 3.93 19.61 2.97
N GLY A 169 5.25 19.64 3.09
CA GLY A 169 6.09 18.56 2.60
C GLY A 169 7.50 18.96 2.22
N HIS A 170 8.15 18.10 1.45
CA HIS A 170 9.49 18.26 0.94
C HIS A 170 9.52 18.02 -0.56
N VAL A 171 10.27 18.85 -1.30
CA VAL A 171 10.50 18.66 -2.73
C VAL A 171 11.98 18.82 -3.03
N SER A 172 12.57 17.80 -3.65
CA SER A 172 13.98 17.77 -4.05
C SER A 172 14.13 17.46 -5.54
N PHE A 173 15.22 17.97 -6.12
CA PHE A 173 15.55 17.80 -7.53
C PHE A 173 16.99 17.32 -7.70
N GLU A 174 17.17 16.06 -8.13
CA GLU A 174 18.50 15.48 -8.38
C GLU A 174 18.49 14.60 -9.63
N PRO A 175 19.60 14.55 -10.41
CA PRO A 175 19.70 13.75 -11.64
C PRO A 175 19.29 12.28 -11.50
N CYS A 176 19.55 11.65 -10.34
CA CYS A 176 19.24 10.24 -10.11
C CYS A 176 17.74 9.93 -10.08
N TYR A 177 16.88 10.92 -9.83
CA TYR A 177 15.42 10.74 -9.76
C TYR A 177 14.71 11.01 -11.10
N LEU A 178 15.45 11.16 -12.20
CA LEU A 178 14.85 11.46 -13.51
C LEU A 178 14.03 10.27 -14.05
N GLU A 179 14.55 9.06 -13.92
CA GLU A 179 13.87 7.85 -14.40
C GLU A 179 12.90 7.30 -13.34
N ASN A 180 13.35 7.26 -12.08
CA ASN A 180 12.57 6.77 -10.95
C ASN A 180 12.33 7.91 -9.93
N PRO A 181 11.24 8.69 -10.07
CA PRO A 181 10.87 9.68 -9.07
C PRO A 181 10.46 9.02 -7.76
N LEU A 182 10.64 9.70 -6.64
CA LEU A 182 10.06 9.28 -5.36
C LEU A 182 8.82 10.14 -5.08
N VAL A 183 7.70 9.47 -4.82
CA VAL A 183 6.41 10.10 -4.55
C VAL A 183 5.88 9.46 -3.28
N ASN A 184 6.15 10.12 -2.15
CA ASN A 184 5.71 9.65 -0.85
C ASN A 184 4.61 10.57 -0.32
N ALA A 185 3.51 9.98 0.14
CA ALA A 185 2.40 10.67 0.76
C ALA A 185 2.31 10.26 2.23
N MET A 186 2.13 11.22 3.12
CA MET A 186 1.90 11.05 4.53
C MET A 186 0.50 11.55 4.86
N CYS A 187 -0.23 10.81 5.69
CA CYS A 187 -1.50 11.26 6.25
C CYS A 187 -1.37 11.39 7.77
N VAL A 188 -2.03 12.42 8.31
CA VAL A 188 -2.22 12.64 9.74
C VAL A 188 -3.71 12.63 10.03
N GLY A 189 -4.12 11.82 11.00
CA GLY A 189 -5.48 11.74 11.49
C GLY A 189 -5.57 11.81 13.01
N LEU A 190 -6.76 12.17 13.51
CA LEU A 190 -7.05 12.30 14.93
C LEU A 190 -8.13 11.30 15.35
N VAL A 191 -7.95 10.71 16.53
CA VAL A 191 -8.90 9.75 17.11
C VAL A 191 -8.86 9.79 18.62
N HIS A 192 -10.00 9.59 19.27
CA HIS A 192 -10.01 9.34 20.72
C HIS A 192 -9.52 7.92 21.03
N ARG A 193 -8.76 7.76 22.11
CA ARG A 193 -8.11 6.50 22.49
C ARG A 193 -9.08 5.32 22.61
N ASP A 194 -10.30 5.55 23.06
CA ASP A 194 -11.36 4.54 23.20
C ASP A 194 -12.01 4.13 21.87
N ARG A 195 -11.72 4.85 20.78
CA ARG A 195 -12.26 4.63 19.42
C ARG A 195 -11.21 4.19 18.41
N LEU A 196 -10.00 3.91 18.87
CA LEU A 196 -8.94 3.37 18.02
C LEU A 196 -9.30 1.93 17.59
N SER A 197 -9.59 1.75 16.31
CA SER A 197 -9.86 0.44 15.70
C SER A 197 -8.55 -0.32 15.46
N ARG A 198 -8.62 -1.66 15.54
CA ARG A 198 -7.50 -2.57 15.26
C ARG A 198 -7.95 -3.68 14.33
N ALA A 199 -7.03 -4.21 13.52
CA ALA A 199 -7.35 -5.28 12.57
C ALA A 199 -7.18 -6.70 13.14
N ASN A 200 -7.15 -6.86 14.47
CA ASN A 200 -6.83 -8.12 15.18
C ASN A 200 -7.95 -8.62 16.12
N THR A 201 -9.16 -8.13 15.92
CA THR A 201 -10.31 -8.36 16.83
C THR A 201 -11.43 -9.20 16.19
N ALA A 202 -11.21 -9.75 14.99
CA ALA A 202 -12.20 -10.59 14.30
C ALA A 202 -12.51 -11.87 15.09
N ARG A 203 -13.77 -12.32 15.04
CA ARG A 203 -14.25 -13.46 15.84
C ARG A 203 -15.10 -14.40 14.99
N PRO A 204 -15.12 -15.71 15.30
CA PRO A 204 -15.98 -16.65 14.59
C PRO A 204 -17.44 -16.21 14.59
N GLY A 205 -18.11 -16.35 13.45
CA GLY A 205 -19.49 -15.93 13.24
C GLY A 205 -19.66 -14.47 12.79
N SER A 206 -18.61 -13.65 12.79
CA SER A 206 -18.64 -12.32 12.19
C SER A 206 -18.89 -12.39 10.69
N ALA A 207 -19.82 -11.58 10.18
CA ALA A 207 -20.04 -11.42 8.75
C ALA A 207 -18.93 -10.59 8.09
N VAL A 208 -18.49 -11.02 6.92
CA VAL A 208 -17.43 -10.36 6.13
C VAL A 208 -18.07 -9.62 4.97
N TYR A 209 -17.90 -8.30 4.95
CA TYR A 209 -18.39 -7.43 3.89
C TYR A 209 -17.25 -6.86 3.07
N LEU A 210 -17.46 -6.76 1.77
CA LEU A 210 -16.68 -5.88 0.89
C LEU A 210 -17.52 -4.64 0.61
N VAL A 211 -16.97 -3.46 0.88
CA VAL A 211 -17.63 -2.17 0.63
C VAL A 211 -16.76 -1.28 -0.26
N GLY A 212 -17.41 -0.52 -1.14
CA GLY A 212 -16.76 0.45 -2.01
C GLY A 212 -16.93 0.10 -3.47
N SER A 213 -15.86 0.22 -4.26
CA SER A 213 -15.92 0.06 -5.70
C SER A 213 -16.08 -1.40 -6.16
N ASP A 214 -16.62 -1.57 -7.37
CA ASP A 214 -16.66 -2.86 -8.04
C ASP A 214 -15.25 -3.36 -8.40
N THR A 215 -15.03 -4.67 -8.18
CA THR A 215 -13.77 -5.33 -8.49
C THR A 215 -13.57 -5.43 -10.01
N GLY A 216 -12.42 -4.96 -10.50
CA GLY A 216 -12.02 -5.02 -11.91
C GLY A 216 -10.64 -5.65 -12.08
N ARG A 217 -10.17 -5.72 -13.34
CA ARG A 217 -8.84 -6.23 -13.68
C ARG A 217 -7.77 -5.15 -13.50
N ASP A 218 -7.67 -4.58 -12.30
CA ASP A 218 -6.68 -3.54 -11.98
C ASP A 218 -5.50 -4.13 -11.25
N GLY A 219 -4.29 -3.77 -11.67
CA GLY A 219 -3.07 -4.10 -10.92
C GLY A 219 -2.87 -5.60 -10.62
N ILE A 220 -3.49 -6.51 -11.39
CA ILE A 220 -3.33 -7.95 -11.16
C ILE A 220 -1.84 -8.30 -11.34
N ALA A 221 -1.24 -8.85 -10.28
CA ALA A 221 0.20 -9.11 -10.15
C ALA A 221 1.11 -7.86 -10.10
N GLY A 222 0.56 -6.69 -9.72
CA GLY A 222 1.31 -5.45 -9.53
C GLY A 222 2.40 -5.57 -8.47
N ALA A 223 2.06 -6.13 -7.30
CA ALA A 223 2.99 -6.34 -6.19
C ALA A 223 4.12 -7.34 -6.47
N SER A 224 3.84 -8.46 -7.15
CA SER A 224 4.82 -9.53 -7.40
C SER A 224 5.71 -9.26 -8.62
N LEU A 225 5.17 -8.66 -9.68
CA LEU A 225 5.93 -8.43 -10.92
C LEU A 225 6.42 -6.98 -10.99
N LEU A 226 5.56 -5.98 -10.93
CA LEU A 226 5.91 -4.64 -11.42
C LEU A 226 6.56 -3.73 -10.39
N ALA A 227 6.21 -3.87 -9.11
CA ALA A 227 6.90 -3.19 -8.03
C ALA A 227 8.36 -3.67 -7.86
N SER A 228 8.69 -4.85 -8.39
CA SER A 228 10.00 -5.51 -8.22
C SER A 228 10.91 -5.44 -9.46
N PHE A 229 10.44 -4.95 -10.63
CA PHE A 229 11.26 -4.83 -11.85
C PHE A 229 11.92 -3.46 -12.00
N GLU A 230 13.18 -3.45 -12.45
CA GLU A 230 13.89 -2.24 -12.85
C GLU A 230 13.23 -1.58 -14.08
N LEU A 231 12.99 -0.27 -13.99
CA LEU A 231 12.47 0.54 -15.08
C LEU A 231 13.46 0.53 -16.27
N GLY A 232 12.98 0.13 -17.46
CA GLY A 232 13.72 0.24 -18.73
C GLY A 232 13.98 -1.06 -19.51
N THR A 233 13.57 -2.23 -19.00
CA THR A 233 13.92 -3.55 -19.59
C THR A 233 12.76 -4.33 -20.24
N GLY A 234 11.54 -3.76 -20.33
CA GLY A 234 10.32 -4.49 -20.75
C GLY A 234 9.56 -3.90 -21.95
N SER A 235 8.83 -4.77 -22.68
CA SER A 235 7.96 -4.41 -23.81
C SER A 235 6.62 -3.78 -23.37
N ASP A 236 6.09 -2.85 -24.17
CA ASP A 236 4.86 -2.08 -23.91
C ASP A 236 3.59 -2.92 -23.69
N ALA A 237 3.61 -4.22 -23.99
CA ALA A 237 2.47 -5.13 -23.86
C ALA A 237 2.19 -5.61 -22.42
N LYS A 238 3.05 -5.29 -21.44
CA LYS A 238 2.91 -5.69 -20.02
C LYS A 238 2.56 -4.53 -19.07
N ARG A 239 2.07 -3.39 -19.58
CA ARG A 239 1.59 -2.31 -18.69
C ARG A 239 0.24 -2.76 -18.12
N PRO A 240 0.07 -2.94 -16.80
CA PRO A 240 -1.25 -3.10 -16.22
C PRO A 240 -2.09 -1.89 -16.56
N SER A 241 -3.40 -2.09 -16.52
CA SER A 241 -4.36 -1.02 -16.34
C SER A 241 -3.87 -0.05 -15.26
N VAL A 242 -3.56 1.18 -15.69
CA VAL A 242 -3.28 2.28 -14.77
C VAL A 242 -4.49 2.40 -13.84
N GLN A 243 -4.27 2.23 -12.54
CA GLN A 243 -5.30 2.40 -11.53
C GLN A 243 -5.79 3.84 -11.56
N VAL A 244 -7.11 4.07 -11.63
CA VAL A 244 -7.69 5.41 -11.58
C VAL A 244 -8.44 5.54 -10.27
N GLY A 245 -8.06 6.53 -9.46
CA GLY A 245 -8.70 6.77 -8.17
C GLY A 245 -10.03 7.51 -8.29
N ASN A 246 -10.99 7.16 -7.44
CA ASN A 246 -12.29 7.82 -7.31
C ASN A 246 -12.43 8.52 -5.94
N PRO A 247 -11.91 9.75 -5.78
CA PRO A 247 -11.93 10.43 -4.48
C PRO A 247 -13.32 10.76 -3.96
N PHE A 248 -14.34 10.83 -4.84
CA PHE A 248 -15.71 11.06 -4.41
C PHE A 248 -16.29 9.84 -3.67
N LEU A 249 -15.99 8.63 -4.17
CA LEU A 249 -16.35 7.40 -3.49
C LEU A 249 -15.55 7.23 -2.20
N GLU A 250 -14.25 7.55 -2.24
CA GLU A 250 -13.38 7.51 -1.06
C GLU A 250 -13.90 8.40 0.08
N LYS A 251 -14.44 9.58 -0.23
CA LYS A 251 -15.10 10.45 0.77
C LYS A 251 -16.26 9.74 1.46
N LEU A 252 -17.13 9.09 0.70
CA LEU A 252 -18.26 8.33 1.26
C LEU A 252 -17.77 7.15 2.11
N LEU A 253 -16.74 6.45 1.62
CA LEU A 253 -16.10 5.32 2.28
C LEU A 253 -15.47 5.71 3.62
N MET A 254 -14.79 6.87 3.66
CA MET A 254 -14.22 7.45 4.88
C MET A 254 -15.32 7.76 5.90
N GLU A 255 -16.38 8.47 5.51
CA GLU A 255 -17.45 8.84 6.46
C GLU A 255 -18.19 7.60 6.99
N ALA A 256 -18.49 6.64 6.13
CA ALA A 256 -19.09 5.38 6.54
C ALA A 256 -18.19 4.58 7.49
N THR A 257 -16.88 4.52 7.21
CA THR A 257 -15.92 3.81 8.07
C THR A 257 -15.82 4.43 9.44
N LEU A 258 -15.76 5.77 9.52
CA LEU A 258 -15.72 6.48 10.79
C LEU A 258 -17.03 6.28 11.58
N GLU A 259 -18.20 6.29 10.93
CA GLU A 259 -19.48 5.99 11.59
C GLU A 259 -19.54 4.54 12.09
N LEU A 260 -19.05 3.56 11.32
CA LEU A 260 -19.01 2.15 11.74
C LEU A 260 -18.22 1.95 13.04
N VAL A 261 -17.07 2.62 13.15
CA VAL A 261 -16.20 2.58 14.34
C VAL A 261 -16.82 3.36 15.50
N GLU A 262 -17.39 4.53 15.23
CA GLU A 262 -18.05 5.36 16.25
C GLU A 262 -19.24 4.64 16.91
N LEU A 263 -20.02 3.89 16.13
CA LEU A 263 -21.17 3.12 16.61
C LEU A 263 -20.83 1.71 17.13
N ASP A 264 -19.54 1.37 17.16
CA ASP A 264 -19.01 0.06 17.61
C ASP A 264 -19.72 -1.13 16.94
N THR A 265 -19.91 -1.02 15.62
CA THR A 265 -20.65 -2.02 14.81
C THR A 265 -19.73 -3.07 14.16
N VAL A 266 -18.42 -2.85 14.22
CA VAL A 266 -17.41 -3.65 13.50
C VAL A 266 -16.38 -4.18 14.49
N GLU A 267 -15.88 -5.39 14.22
CA GLU A 267 -14.72 -5.95 14.92
C GLU A 267 -13.42 -5.51 14.27
N ALA A 268 -13.38 -5.37 12.94
CA ALA A 268 -12.19 -4.95 12.20
C ALA A 268 -12.60 -4.28 10.89
N VAL A 269 -11.74 -3.37 10.44
CA VAL A 269 -11.84 -2.73 9.13
C VAL A 269 -10.43 -2.74 8.54
N GLN A 270 -10.30 -3.22 7.30
CA GLN A 270 -9.02 -3.32 6.60
C GLN A 270 -9.15 -2.72 5.21
N ASP A 271 -8.17 -1.94 4.79
CA ASP A 271 -8.11 -1.41 3.44
C ASP A 271 -7.72 -2.51 2.43
N LEU A 272 -8.09 -2.32 1.16
CA LEU A 272 -7.61 -3.17 0.07
C LEU A 272 -6.61 -2.37 -0.78
N GLY A 273 -5.33 -2.66 -0.60
CA GLY A 273 -4.24 -2.19 -1.43
C GLY A 273 -3.64 -3.30 -2.29
N ALA A 274 -2.32 -3.48 -2.16
CA ALA A 274 -1.57 -4.51 -2.85
C ALA A 274 -2.10 -5.93 -2.53
N ALA A 275 -2.17 -6.78 -3.55
CA ALA A 275 -2.76 -8.12 -3.47
C ALA A 275 -4.25 -8.18 -3.06
N GLY A 276 -4.94 -7.04 -2.93
CA GLY A 276 -6.40 -6.95 -2.81
C GLY A 276 -6.99 -7.78 -1.67
N LEU A 277 -8.02 -8.57 -2.01
CA LEU A 277 -8.71 -9.44 -1.05
C LEU A 277 -7.79 -10.49 -0.43
N THR A 278 -6.75 -10.93 -1.14
CA THR A 278 -5.78 -11.90 -0.61
C THR A 278 -5.07 -11.34 0.62
N CYS A 279 -4.53 -10.13 0.52
CA CYS A 279 -3.86 -9.48 1.64
C CYS A 279 -4.84 -9.18 2.77
N ALA A 280 -5.91 -8.43 2.47
CA ALA A 280 -6.84 -7.97 3.49
C ALA A 280 -7.46 -9.13 4.29
N SER A 281 -7.86 -10.22 3.64
CA SER A 281 -8.44 -11.38 4.32
C SER A 281 -7.43 -12.21 5.09
N SER A 282 -6.24 -12.44 4.54
CA SER A 282 -5.20 -13.24 5.22
C SER A 282 -4.61 -12.50 6.43
N GLU A 283 -4.36 -11.20 6.33
CA GLU A 283 -3.83 -10.41 7.44
C GLU A 283 -4.81 -10.33 8.62
N VAL A 284 -6.08 -9.98 8.35
CA VAL A 284 -7.10 -9.90 9.41
C VAL A 284 -7.30 -11.25 10.09
N ALA A 285 -7.36 -12.33 9.30
CA ALA A 285 -7.53 -13.68 9.82
C ALA A 285 -6.32 -14.13 10.66
N ALA A 286 -5.10 -13.95 10.15
CA ALA A 286 -3.86 -14.33 10.86
C ALA A 286 -3.68 -13.53 12.15
N ARG A 287 -3.85 -12.20 12.11
CA ARG A 287 -3.69 -11.33 13.29
C ARG A 287 -4.73 -11.59 14.38
N SER A 288 -5.91 -12.08 13.99
CA SER A 288 -6.99 -12.40 14.93
C SER A 288 -6.99 -13.87 15.40
N GLY A 289 -6.13 -14.73 14.84
CA GLY A 289 -6.10 -16.17 15.18
C GLY A 289 -7.39 -16.90 14.77
N VAL A 290 -7.92 -16.58 13.59
CA VAL A 290 -9.18 -17.14 13.06
C VAL A 290 -9.00 -17.52 11.58
N GLY A 291 -9.99 -18.19 11.00
CA GLY A 291 -10.09 -18.35 9.55
C GLY A 291 -11.20 -17.49 8.94
N MET A 292 -11.37 -17.63 7.64
CA MET A 292 -12.39 -16.89 6.91
C MET A 292 -12.84 -17.72 5.71
N ARG A 293 -14.15 -17.77 5.48
CA ARG A 293 -14.74 -18.32 4.25
C ARG A 293 -15.21 -17.17 3.38
N ILE A 294 -14.67 -17.08 2.17
CA ILE A 294 -15.04 -16.08 1.18
C ILE A 294 -15.60 -16.80 -0.04
N ASP A 295 -16.79 -16.41 -0.45
CA ASP A 295 -17.37 -16.81 -1.73
C ASP A 295 -17.18 -15.68 -2.74
N VAL A 296 -16.28 -15.91 -3.70
CA VAL A 296 -15.93 -14.88 -4.68
C VAL A 296 -17.10 -14.55 -5.61
N ASP A 297 -18.12 -15.41 -5.72
CA ASP A 297 -19.28 -15.16 -6.57
C ASP A 297 -20.19 -14.07 -6.01
N ASN A 298 -20.09 -13.78 -4.70
CA ASN A 298 -20.77 -12.65 -4.07
C ASN A 298 -20.00 -11.33 -4.23
N VAL A 299 -18.75 -11.36 -4.70
CA VAL A 299 -17.95 -10.14 -4.88
C VAL A 299 -18.50 -9.33 -6.04
N PRO A 300 -18.82 -8.03 -5.85
CA PRO A 300 -19.19 -7.13 -6.94
C PRO A 300 -18.09 -6.98 -7.98
N ARG A 301 -18.45 -7.09 -9.26
CA ARG A 301 -17.51 -7.09 -10.39
C ARG A 301 -17.98 -6.14 -11.48
N ARG A 302 -17.10 -5.24 -11.92
CA ARG A 302 -17.36 -4.39 -13.10
C ARG A 302 -16.88 -5.02 -14.40
N ALA A 303 -15.85 -5.87 -14.33
CA ALA A 303 -15.38 -6.62 -15.48
C ALA A 303 -16.12 -7.95 -15.61
N LYS A 304 -16.61 -8.25 -16.81
CA LYS A 304 -17.30 -9.52 -17.09
C LYS A 304 -16.33 -10.70 -16.99
N SER A 305 -16.86 -11.82 -16.49
CA SER A 305 -16.18 -13.12 -16.46
C SER A 305 -14.83 -13.11 -15.75
N MET A 306 -14.73 -12.38 -14.63
CA MET A 306 -13.54 -12.49 -13.79
C MET A 306 -13.48 -13.85 -13.14
N ASN A 307 -12.33 -14.51 -13.21
CA ASN A 307 -12.10 -15.78 -12.51
C ASN A 307 -11.68 -15.52 -11.04
N PRO A 308 -11.65 -16.56 -10.16
CA PRO A 308 -11.28 -16.38 -8.75
C PRO A 308 -9.89 -15.76 -8.53
N TYR A 309 -8.92 -16.09 -9.40
CA TYR A 309 -7.58 -15.48 -9.40
C TYR A 309 -7.64 -13.97 -9.61
N GLU A 310 -8.39 -13.50 -10.61
CA GLU A 310 -8.52 -12.08 -10.91
C GLU A 310 -9.27 -11.34 -9.81
N VAL A 311 -10.26 -11.98 -9.17
CA VAL A 311 -11.02 -11.37 -8.07
C VAL A 311 -10.16 -11.21 -6.81
N MET A 312 -9.43 -12.27 -6.43
CA MET A 312 -8.65 -12.28 -5.20
C MET A 312 -7.42 -11.37 -5.23
N LEU A 313 -6.83 -11.17 -6.42
CA LEU A 313 -5.59 -10.39 -6.61
C LEU A 313 -5.81 -9.02 -7.23
N SER A 314 -7.05 -8.64 -7.50
CA SER A 314 -7.37 -7.31 -8.02
C SER A 314 -6.99 -6.23 -7.00
N GLU A 315 -6.30 -5.19 -7.49
CA GLU A 315 -5.92 -3.99 -6.75
C GLU A 315 -6.81 -2.80 -7.14
N SER A 316 -8.10 -3.05 -7.45
CA SER A 316 -9.09 -1.99 -7.63
C SER A 316 -9.15 -1.09 -6.39
N GLN A 317 -9.19 0.22 -6.62
CA GLN A 317 -9.11 1.25 -5.59
C GLN A 317 -10.44 1.47 -4.85
N GLU A 318 -10.43 2.24 -3.76
CA GLU A 318 -11.62 2.60 -2.97
C GLU A 318 -12.43 1.38 -2.49
N ARG A 319 -11.76 0.40 -1.88
CA ARG A 319 -12.41 -0.79 -1.29
C ARG A 319 -11.92 -1.04 0.13
N MET A 320 -12.83 -1.47 0.99
CA MET A 320 -12.53 -1.87 2.36
C MET A 320 -13.15 -3.24 2.65
N LEU A 321 -12.43 -4.06 3.42
CA LEU A 321 -12.94 -5.26 4.05
C LEU A 321 -13.49 -4.87 5.43
N VAL A 322 -14.76 -5.16 5.68
CA VAL A 322 -15.44 -4.83 6.94
C VAL A 322 -15.88 -6.11 7.61
N ILE A 323 -15.41 -6.33 8.84
CA ILE A 323 -15.80 -7.46 9.67
C ILE A 323 -16.86 -6.97 10.65
N ALA A 324 -18.12 -7.29 10.37
CA ALA A 324 -19.23 -6.88 11.21
C ALA A 324 -19.18 -7.60 12.57
N ARG A 325 -19.53 -6.87 13.63
CA ARG A 325 -19.75 -7.48 14.94
C ARG A 325 -20.98 -8.40 14.85
N PRO A 326 -20.95 -9.62 15.41
CA PRO A 326 -22.09 -10.54 15.33
C PRO A 326 -23.38 -9.89 15.88
N GLY A 327 -24.46 -9.95 15.11
CA GLY A 327 -25.75 -9.34 15.47
C GLY A 327 -25.86 -7.84 15.17
N ARG A 328 -24.81 -7.21 14.61
CA ARG A 328 -24.81 -5.80 14.18
C ARG A 328 -24.84 -5.64 12.66
N GLU A 329 -25.06 -6.72 11.91
CA GLU A 329 -25.09 -6.72 10.44
C GLU A 329 -26.10 -5.71 9.88
N GLY A 330 -27.29 -5.63 10.49
CA GLY A 330 -28.32 -4.68 10.09
C GLY A 330 -27.91 -3.20 10.29
N ASP A 331 -27.10 -2.91 11.31
CA ASP A 331 -26.54 -1.56 11.52
C ASP A 331 -25.51 -1.24 10.46
N VAL A 332 -24.60 -2.17 10.17
CA VAL A 332 -23.57 -2.04 9.13
C VAL A 332 -24.21 -1.77 7.77
N GLU A 333 -25.20 -2.57 7.38
CA GLU A 333 -25.93 -2.39 6.12
C GLU A 333 -26.73 -1.09 6.08
N ARG A 334 -27.26 -0.62 7.22
CA ARG A 334 -27.91 0.69 7.31
C ARG A 334 -26.92 1.82 7.05
N ILE A 335 -25.72 1.73 7.59
CA ILE A 335 -24.67 2.74 7.39
C ILE A 335 -24.24 2.76 5.92
N PHE A 336 -24.04 1.60 5.30
CA PHE A 336 -23.74 1.53 3.86
C PHE A 336 -24.84 2.19 3.02
N ARG A 337 -26.12 1.93 3.30
CA ARG A 337 -27.24 2.60 2.61
C ARG A 337 -27.27 4.10 2.88
N HIS A 338 -26.96 4.54 4.10
CA HIS A 338 -26.97 5.96 4.46
C HIS A 338 -25.96 6.76 3.63
N TRP A 339 -24.78 6.20 3.41
CA TRP A 339 -23.70 6.81 2.61
C TRP A 339 -23.72 6.40 1.14
N GLU A 340 -24.81 5.78 0.68
CA GLU A 340 -24.99 5.33 -0.72
C GLU A 340 -23.87 4.41 -1.22
N LEU A 341 -23.29 3.61 -0.32
CA LEU A 341 -22.22 2.66 -0.61
C LEU A 341 -22.78 1.28 -0.93
N GLN A 342 -22.15 0.63 -1.90
CA GLN A 342 -22.36 -0.78 -2.16
C GLN A 342 -21.53 -1.61 -1.19
N GLY A 343 -22.18 -2.11 -0.13
CA GLY A 343 -21.61 -3.09 0.79
C GLY A 343 -22.26 -4.45 0.61
N VAL A 344 -21.47 -5.46 0.27
CA VAL A 344 -21.97 -6.83 0.01
C VAL A 344 -21.30 -7.81 0.95
N ARG A 345 -22.09 -8.67 1.60
CA ARG A 345 -21.58 -9.78 2.38
C ARG A 345 -20.96 -10.81 1.43
N ILE A 346 -19.64 -11.00 1.54
CA ILE A 346 -18.88 -11.95 0.71
C ILE A 346 -18.49 -13.21 1.48
N GLY A 347 -18.70 -13.23 2.79
CA GLY A 347 -18.22 -14.33 3.61
C GLY A 347 -18.57 -14.25 5.09
N GLU A 348 -17.82 -15.05 5.86
CA GLU A 348 -17.90 -15.13 7.32
C GLU A 348 -16.55 -15.54 7.92
N VAL A 349 -16.31 -15.11 9.15
CA VAL A 349 -15.14 -15.52 9.96
C VAL A 349 -15.42 -16.89 10.59
N THR A 350 -14.45 -17.79 10.54
CA THR A 350 -14.56 -19.18 11.02
C THR A 350 -13.64 -19.43 12.22
N ALA A 351 -13.96 -20.45 13.01
CA ALA A 351 -13.13 -20.83 14.16
C ALA A 351 -11.88 -21.61 13.73
N GLU A 352 -11.97 -22.38 12.66
CA GLU A 352 -10.82 -23.03 12.05
C GLU A 352 -9.92 -21.98 11.43
N GLU A 353 -8.62 -21.99 11.73
CA GLU A 353 -7.59 -21.08 11.19
C GLU A 353 -7.25 -21.41 9.73
N VAL A 354 -8.26 -21.39 8.86
CA VAL A 354 -8.15 -21.69 7.44
C VAL A 354 -8.88 -20.60 6.64
N LEU A 355 -8.17 -19.97 5.72
CA LEU A 355 -8.74 -19.13 4.69
C LEU A 355 -9.24 -20.02 3.55
N THR A 356 -10.57 -20.08 3.38
CA THR A 356 -11.23 -20.89 2.36
C THR A 356 -11.88 -19.97 1.33
N ILE A 357 -11.48 -20.12 0.07
CA ILE A 357 -12.04 -19.36 -1.06
C ILE A 357 -12.88 -20.32 -1.90
N SER A 358 -14.15 -19.98 -2.14
CA SER A 358 -15.05 -20.77 -2.98
C SER A 358 -15.52 -20.02 -4.23
N SER A 359 -15.77 -20.76 -5.31
CA SER A 359 -16.43 -20.26 -6.53
C SER A 359 -17.26 -21.39 -7.13
N ALA A 360 -18.48 -21.07 -7.56
CA ALA A 360 -19.49 -21.99 -8.08
C ALA A 360 -19.76 -23.19 -7.16
N GLY A 361 -19.68 -22.97 -5.84
CA GLY A 361 -19.85 -24.00 -4.81
C GLY A 361 -18.63 -24.89 -4.56
N GLU A 362 -17.53 -24.72 -5.31
CA GLU A 362 -16.29 -25.50 -5.16
C GLU A 362 -15.23 -24.70 -4.40
N ILE A 363 -14.42 -25.39 -3.60
CA ILE A 363 -13.27 -24.77 -2.91
C ILE A 363 -12.13 -24.62 -3.92
N VAL A 364 -11.73 -23.38 -4.20
CA VAL A 364 -10.68 -23.03 -5.16
C VAL A 364 -9.36 -22.62 -4.49
N ALA A 365 -9.37 -22.33 -3.18
CA ALA A 365 -8.16 -22.24 -2.35
C ALA A 365 -8.48 -22.57 -0.89
N SER A 366 -7.54 -23.21 -0.20
CA SER A 366 -7.67 -23.52 1.23
C SER A 366 -6.29 -23.60 1.88
N LEU A 367 -5.95 -22.58 2.66
CA LEU A 367 -4.65 -22.41 3.29
C LEU A 367 -4.81 -21.79 4.68
N PRO A 368 -3.95 -22.12 5.66
CA PRO A 368 -3.84 -21.32 6.87
C PRO A 368 -3.40 -19.88 6.52
N PRO A 369 -4.06 -18.84 7.06
CA PRO A 369 -3.78 -17.45 6.70
C PRO A 369 -2.36 -17.01 7.12
N SER A 370 -1.82 -17.56 8.22
CA SER A 370 -0.46 -17.29 8.70
C SER A 370 0.63 -17.70 7.71
N LEU A 371 0.40 -18.73 6.87
CA LEU A 371 1.38 -19.11 5.83
C LEU A 371 1.58 -17.99 4.80
N LEU A 372 0.53 -17.21 4.54
CA LEU A 372 0.59 -16.08 3.62
C LEU A 372 1.17 -14.83 4.30
N ALA A 373 0.73 -14.54 5.53
CA ALA A 373 1.08 -13.30 6.23
C ALA A 373 2.46 -13.33 6.90
N ASP A 374 2.87 -14.46 7.47
CA ASP A 374 3.98 -14.50 8.44
C ASP A 374 5.19 -15.32 7.98
N GLU A 375 4.99 -16.32 7.10
CA GLU A 375 6.00 -17.33 6.76
C GLU A 375 6.92 -16.98 5.56
N ALA A 376 6.76 -15.77 5.01
CA ALA A 376 7.63 -15.27 3.96
C ALA A 376 9.10 -15.26 4.44
N PRO A 377 10.05 -15.72 3.61
CA PRO A 377 11.44 -15.79 4.02
C PRO A 377 12.03 -14.40 4.22
N GLU A 378 12.89 -14.27 5.22
CA GLU A 378 13.63 -13.04 5.48
C GLU A 378 15.11 -13.21 5.10
N TYR A 379 15.60 -12.36 4.20
CA TYR A 379 16.97 -12.41 3.71
C TYR A 379 17.88 -11.54 4.56
N ASP A 380 19.07 -12.06 4.90
CA ASP A 380 20.11 -11.27 5.54
C ASP A 380 20.95 -10.56 4.48
N VAL A 381 20.87 -9.24 4.50
CA VAL A 381 21.56 -8.34 3.56
C VAL A 381 22.79 -7.67 4.18
N THR A 382 23.13 -7.98 5.44
CA THR A 382 24.29 -7.38 6.12
C THR A 382 25.61 -7.71 5.43
N GLN A 383 25.68 -8.86 4.76
CA GLN A 383 26.81 -9.24 3.90
C GLN A 383 27.00 -8.34 2.67
N TRP A 384 25.98 -7.59 2.24
CA TRP A 384 26.05 -6.63 1.14
C TRP A 384 26.33 -5.21 1.62
N ALA A 385 26.49 -5.00 2.93
CA ALA A 385 26.88 -3.71 3.47
C ALA A 385 28.23 -3.32 2.87
N ALA A 386 28.23 -2.28 2.04
CA ALA A 386 29.46 -1.61 1.69
C ALA A 386 30.13 -1.16 3.00
N PRO A 387 31.46 -1.25 3.13
CA PRO A 387 32.13 -0.57 4.23
C PRO A 387 31.64 0.88 4.25
N PRO A 388 31.45 1.49 5.44
CA PRO A 388 31.16 2.91 5.50
C PRO A 388 32.13 3.58 4.54
N ARG A 389 31.62 4.39 3.60
CA ARG A 389 32.52 5.27 2.85
C ARG A 389 33.26 6.02 3.95
N GLY A 390 34.51 5.62 4.22
CA GLY A 390 35.35 6.30 5.21
C GLY A 390 35.22 7.77 4.92
N GLU A 391 35.09 8.59 5.98
CA GLU A 391 34.92 10.05 5.93
C GLU A 391 35.31 10.50 4.55
N VAL A 392 34.33 10.79 3.67
CA VAL A 392 34.62 11.14 2.28
C VAL A 392 35.81 12.07 2.39
N GLU A 393 37.00 11.60 1.99
CA GLU A 393 38.20 12.41 2.01
C GLU A 393 37.78 13.49 1.09
N ALA A 394 37.34 14.57 1.70
CA ALA A 394 36.57 15.47 0.93
C ALA A 394 37.59 15.94 -0.07
N THR A 395 37.26 15.74 -1.35
CA THR A 395 37.97 16.42 -2.40
C THR A 395 38.17 17.84 -1.88
N PRO A 396 39.35 18.48 -2.01
CA PRO A 396 39.60 19.77 -1.33
C PRO A 396 38.51 20.85 -1.51
N ASP A 397 37.55 20.65 -2.41
CA ASP A 397 36.26 21.35 -2.52
C ASP A 397 35.16 21.06 -1.46
N GLN A 398 35.21 20.00 -0.64
CA GLN A 398 34.12 19.61 0.28
C GLN A 398 34.52 19.46 1.77
N ALA A 399 35.82 19.49 2.15
CA ALA A 399 36.27 19.44 3.57
C ALA A 399 36.46 20.84 4.18
N GLY A 400 36.16 21.88 3.42
CA GLY A 400 36.41 23.27 3.78
C GLY A 400 35.13 24.09 3.90
N ALA A 401 34.12 23.60 4.63
CA ALA A 401 33.13 24.49 5.25
C ALA A 401 33.48 24.79 6.71
N ALA A 402 34.75 24.72 7.09
CA ALA A 402 35.25 25.87 7.85
C ALA A 402 34.99 27.05 6.93
N ALA A 403 34.15 28.01 7.33
CA ALA A 403 33.93 29.23 6.59
C ALA A 403 35.29 29.91 6.37
N THR A 404 36.00 29.50 5.32
CA THR A 404 37.07 30.27 4.73
C THR A 404 36.34 31.51 4.29
N ARG A 405 36.53 32.59 5.06
CA ARG A 405 36.27 33.93 4.57
C ARG A 405 37.09 34.01 3.30
N THR A 406 36.42 33.77 2.19
CA THR A 406 37.00 34.01 0.90
C THR A 406 37.19 35.53 0.86
N ASP A 407 38.38 36.00 0.50
CA ASP A 407 38.59 37.42 0.15
C ASP A 407 37.85 37.78 -1.16
N GLN A 408 36.83 36.98 -1.54
CA GLN A 408 35.98 37.27 -2.66
C GLN A 408 35.17 38.53 -2.36
N PRO A 409 35.08 39.45 -3.32
CA PRO A 409 34.41 40.72 -3.09
C PRO A 409 32.97 40.53 -2.61
N LEU A 410 32.58 41.24 -1.55
CA LEU A 410 31.22 41.22 -0.97
C LEU A 410 30.11 41.58 -1.96
N HIS A 411 30.44 42.21 -3.11
CA HIS A 411 29.47 42.47 -4.18
C HIS A 411 28.99 41.18 -4.89
N LYS A 412 29.72 40.07 -4.78
CA LYS A 412 29.31 38.76 -5.32
C LYS A 412 28.31 38.04 -4.42
N ILE A 413 28.28 38.32 -3.13
CA ILE A 413 27.32 37.71 -2.18
C ILE A 413 25.88 37.99 -2.60
N GLY A 414 25.60 39.19 -3.13
CA GLY A 414 24.27 39.52 -3.64
C GLY A 414 23.85 38.64 -4.81
N LEU A 415 24.77 38.34 -5.74
CA LEU A 415 24.50 37.47 -6.89
C LEU A 415 24.41 36.00 -6.47
N GLU A 416 25.32 35.54 -5.61
CA GLU A 416 25.30 34.17 -5.06
C GLU A 416 24.02 33.90 -4.24
N LEU A 417 23.54 34.89 -3.49
CA LEU A 417 22.25 34.81 -2.81
C LEU A 417 21.09 34.70 -3.81
N LEU A 418 21.13 35.47 -4.90
CA LEU A 418 20.11 35.38 -5.95
C LEU A 418 20.16 34.01 -6.67
N ASP A 419 21.34 33.47 -6.95
CA ASP A 419 21.52 32.14 -7.52
C ASP A 419 21.00 31.05 -6.58
N LEU A 420 21.29 31.18 -5.27
CA LEU A 420 20.75 30.28 -4.25
C LEU A 420 19.22 30.38 -4.21
N LEU A 421 18.65 31.58 -4.10
CA LEU A 421 17.19 31.77 -4.06
C LEU A 421 16.48 31.31 -5.34
N ALA A 422 17.17 31.36 -6.49
CA ALA A 422 16.68 30.84 -7.76
C ALA A 422 16.85 29.31 -7.90
N SER A 423 17.70 28.69 -7.07
CA SER A 423 17.93 27.25 -7.10
C SER A 423 16.64 26.49 -6.79
N PRO A 424 16.28 25.48 -7.61
CA PRO A 424 15.17 24.60 -7.33
C PRO A 424 15.23 23.92 -5.97
N ALA A 425 16.39 23.86 -5.29
CA ALA A 425 16.52 23.26 -3.96
C ALA A 425 15.88 24.10 -2.84
N VAL A 426 15.85 25.43 -2.97
CA VAL A 426 15.37 26.34 -1.90
C VAL A 426 14.32 27.34 -2.35
N ALA A 427 14.10 27.47 -3.66
CA ALA A 427 13.08 28.34 -4.22
C ALA A 427 11.68 28.05 -3.65
N SER A 428 10.84 29.08 -3.60
CA SER A 428 9.49 29.00 -3.04
C SER A 428 8.67 27.85 -3.62
N ARG A 429 7.96 27.13 -2.75
CA ARG A 429 7.04 26.03 -3.10
C ARG A 429 5.60 26.49 -3.29
N ALA A 430 5.34 27.80 -3.31
CA ALA A 430 3.98 28.35 -3.39
C ALA A 430 3.17 27.83 -4.59
N VAL A 431 3.82 27.48 -5.70
CA VAL A 431 3.14 26.94 -6.90
C VAL A 431 2.66 25.49 -6.75
N ILE A 432 3.15 24.77 -5.73
CA ILE A 432 2.77 23.38 -5.44
C ILE A 432 1.55 23.32 -4.51
N TYR A 433 1.48 24.26 -3.56
CA TYR A 433 0.44 24.31 -2.52
C TYR A 433 -0.68 25.33 -2.79
N ARG A 434 -0.71 25.95 -3.97
CA ARG A 434 -1.81 26.80 -4.44
C ARG A 434 -2.83 25.94 -5.15
#